data_AF-A0A3M0X9S5-F1
#
_entry.id   AF-A0A3M0X9S5-F1
#
_cell.length_a   1.000
_cell.length_b   1.000
_cell.length_c   1.000
_cell.angle_alpha   90.00
_cell.angle_beta   90.00
_cell.angle_gamma   90.00
#
_symmetry.space_group_name_H-M   'P 1'
#
loop_
_entity.id
_entity.type
_entity.pdbx_description
1 polymer ?
#
loop_
_entity_poly.entity_id
_entity_poly.type
_entity_poly.pdbx_seq_one_letter_code
_entity_poly.pdbx_strand_id
1 'polypeptide(L)'
;MPYFVLHEHHAKKLHYDFRLELDGVLKSWAVPKGPSLYPKDKRLAVLVEDHPLEYGTFEGVIPEGEYGAGRVLIWDKGEFELISGSVEKGKLEILLKGSKLKGRFVLIKLKGREKDWLLIKKKDEYAVNTPYTIEPIIK
;
A
#
# COMPACT_ATOMS: atom_id res chain seq x y z
N MET A 1 16.15 6.26 -6.17
CA MET A 1 15.71 6.36 -4.76
C MET A 1 14.57 5.38 -4.59
N PRO A 2 14.47 4.66 -3.47
CA PRO A 2 13.44 3.62 -3.28
C PRO A 2 12.05 4.21 -3.53
N TYR A 3 11.28 3.61 -4.44
CA TYR A 3 9.96 4.11 -4.80
C TYR A 3 8.83 3.28 -4.19
N PHE A 4 7.69 3.92 -3.96
CA PHE A 4 6.44 3.25 -3.61
C PHE A 4 5.39 3.55 -4.67
N VAL A 5 4.42 2.63 -4.77
CA VAL A 5 3.22 2.83 -5.59
C VAL A 5 2.01 2.30 -4.83
N LEU A 6 0.90 3.03 -4.92
CA LEU A 6 -0.41 2.55 -4.55
C LEU A 6 -1.23 2.39 -5.83
N HIS A 7 -1.53 1.15 -6.19
CA HIS A 7 -2.49 0.91 -7.26
C HIS A 7 -3.91 0.86 -6.69
N GLU A 8 -4.85 1.44 -7.42
CA GLU A 8 -6.27 1.17 -7.29
C GLU A 8 -6.63 0.02 -8.21
N HIS A 9 -7.21 -1.03 -7.63
CA HIS A 9 -7.43 -2.28 -8.34
C HIS A 9 -8.91 -2.69 -8.26
N HIS A 10 -9.59 -2.57 -9.41
CA HIS A 10 -10.97 -2.97 -9.64
C HIS A 10 -11.04 -4.43 -10.09
N ALA A 11 -10.70 -5.34 -9.18
CA ALA A 11 -10.93 -6.77 -9.37
C ALA A 11 -12.37 -7.13 -8.95
N LYS A 12 -12.62 -8.37 -8.50
CA LYS A 12 -13.92 -8.79 -7.92
C LYS A 12 -14.43 -7.85 -6.82
N LYS A 13 -13.51 -7.24 -6.08
CA LYS A 13 -13.79 -6.16 -5.12
C LYS A 13 -12.72 -5.08 -5.32
N LEU A 14 -13.14 -3.83 -5.24
CA LEU A 14 -12.22 -2.71 -5.15
C LEU A 14 -11.30 -2.91 -3.94
N HIS A 15 -10.00 -2.82 -4.18
CA HIS A 15 -8.96 -2.77 -3.18
C HIS A 15 -7.79 -1.95 -3.70
N TYR A 16 -6.78 -1.75 -2.86
CA TYR A 16 -5.60 -0.99 -3.22
C TYR A 16 -4.35 -1.79 -2.96
N ASP A 17 -3.49 -1.96 -3.96
CA ASP A 17 -2.23 -2.65 -3.81
C ASP A 17 -1.14 -1.66 -3.44
N PHE A 18 -0.70 -1.70 -2.18
CA PHE A 18 0.38 -0.90 -1.65
C PHE A 18 1.71 -1.63 -1.82
N ARG A 19 2.66 -1.00 -2.50
CA ARG A 19 3.92 -1.64 -2.90
C ARG A 19 5.12 -0.78 -2.54
N LEU A 20 6.17 -1.41 -2.03
CA LEU A 20 7.45 -0.79 -1.70
C LEU A 20 8.56 -1.50 -2.48
N GLU A 21 9.43 -0.74 -3.14
CA GLU A 21 10.68 -1.25 -3.68
C GLU A 21 11.63 -1.62 -2.54
N LEU A 22 11.80 -2.92 -2.29
CA LEU A 22 12.72 -3.46 -1.28
C LEU A 22 13.44 -4.68 -1.88
N ASP A 23 14.76 -4.73 -1.70
CA ASP A 23 15.60 -5.85 -2.12
C ASP A 23 15.43 -6.26 -3.59
N GLY A 24 15.26 -5.28 -4.48
CA GLY A 24 15.15 -5.49 -5.94
C GLY A 24 13.77 -5.93 -6.43
N VAL A 25 12.75 -5.95 -5.57
CA VAL A 25 11.37 -6.30 -5.93
C VAL A 25 10.37 -5.33 -5.33
N LEU A 26 9.11 -5.41 -5.78
CA LEU A 26 7.99 -4.74 -5.14
C LEU A 26 7.34 -5.63 -4.09
N LYS A 27 7.74 -5.43 -2.83
CA LYS A 27 7.03 -6.01 -1.68
C LYS A 27 5.64 -5.42 -1.62
N SER A 28 4.62 -6.27 -1.67
CA SER A 28 3.25 -5.87 -2.01
C SER A 28 2.24 -6.31 -0.96
N TRP A 29 1.30 -5.43 -0.65
CA TRP A 29 0.16 -5.70 0.21
C TRP A 29 -1.15 -5.25 -0.43
N ALA A 30 -2.14 -6.14 -0.47
CA ALA A 30 -3.52 -5.79 -0.79
C ALA A 30 -4.18 -5.12 0.43
N VAL A 31 -4.70 -3.92 0.27
CA VAL A 31 -5.35 -3.11 1.31
C VAL A 31 -6.82 -2.90 0.94
N PRO A 32 -7.75 -3.75 1.43
CA PRO A 32 -9.14 -3.77 0.94
C PRO A 32 -9.90 -2.45 1.08
N LYS A 33 -9.61 -1.68 2.13
CA LYS A 33 -10.22 -0.35 2.34
C LYS A 33 -9.28 0.81 2.00
N GLY A 34 -8.14 0.51 1.37
CA GLY A 34 -7.05 1.44 1.13
C GLY A 34 -6.40 2.04 2.38
N PRO A 35 -5.28 2.76 2.21
CA PRO A 35 -4.61 3.50 3.28
C PRO A 35 -5.49 4.61 3.85
N SER A 36 -5.15 5.04 5.07
CA SER A 36 -5.84 6.13 5.77
C SER A 36 -4.85 7.16 6.27
N LEU A 37 -5.21 8.45 6.17
CA LEU A 37 -4.45 9.54 6.81
C LEU A 37 -4.89 9.78 8.27
N TYR A 38 -5.90 9.05 8.78
CA TYR A 38 -6.35 9.18 10.16
C TYR A 38 -5.58 8.22 11.08
N PRO A 39 -4.79 8.68 12.05
CA PRO A 39 -3.93 7.80 12.86
C PRO A 39 -4.66 6.78 13.74
N LYS A 40 -5.99 6.92 13.94
CA LYS A 40 -6.78 5.94 14.69
C LYS A 40 -7.29 4.79 13.81
N ASP A 41 -7.23 4.92 12.49
CA ASP A 41 -7.58 3.85 11.59
C ASP A 41 -6.48 2.79 11.54
N LYS A 42 -6.89 1.52 11.65
CA LYS A 42 -6.04 0.36 11.45
C LYS A 42 -6.49 -0.35 10.18
N ARG A 43 -5.78 -0.17 9.08
CA ARG A 43 -6.14 -0.77 7.78
C ARG A 43 -5.49 -2.14 7.66
N LEU A 44 -6.29 -3.18 7.42
CA LEU A 44 -5.77 -4.50 7.06
C LEU A 44 -4.98 -4.38 5.75
N ALA A 45 -3.76 -4.90 5.76
CA ALA A 45 -2.88 -4.99 4.62
C ALA A 45 -2.42 -6.44 4.50
N VAL A 46 -2.85 -7.15 3.47
CA VAL A 46 -2.56 -8.58 3.29
C VAL A 46 -1.35 -8.71 2.38
N LEU A 47 -0.26 -9.30 2.89
CA LEU A 47 0.94 -9.56 2.11
C LEU A 47 0.60 -10.49 0.93
N VAL A 48 0.94 -10.06 -0.28
CA VAL A 48 0.77 -10.82 -1.53
C VAL A 48 2.15 -11.10 -2.15
N GLU A 49 2.15 -11.78 -3.29
CA GLU A 49 3.37 -12.10 -4.03
C GLU A 49 4.16 -10.85 -4.40
N ASP A 50 5.48 -11.00 -4.45
CA ASP A 50 6.36 -9.94 -4.92
C ASP A 50 6.08 -9.64 -6.39
N HIS A 51 6.21 -8.38 -6.78
CA HIS A 51 6.04 -7.98 -8.18
C HIS A 51 7.37 -7.46 -8.75
N PRO A 52 7.60 -7.61 -10.06
CA PRO A 52 8.79 -7.05 -10.69
C PRO A 52 8.73 -5.51 -10.68
N LEU A 53 9.89 -4.85 -10.64
CA LEU A 53 9.96 -3.39 -10.50
C LEU A 53 9.25 -2.62 -11.61
N GLU A 54 9.26 -3.15 -12.83
CA GLU A 54 8.55 -2.61 -13.99
C GLU A 54 7.03 -2.49 -13.76
N TYR A 55 6.47 -3.39 -12.94
CA TYR A 55 5.05 -3.42 -12.65
C TYR A 55 4.55 -2.17 -11.91
N GLY A 56 5.40 -1.43 -11.19
CA GLY A 56 4.93 -0.23 -10.48
C GLY A 56 4.67 0.98 -11.37
N THR A 57 4.88 0.84 -12.68
CA THR A 57 4.44 1.81 -13.68
C THR A 57 3.23 1.34 -14.48
N PHE A 58 2.71 0.15 -14.19
CA PHE A 58 1.61 -0.45 -14.92
C PHE A 58 0.27 0.25 -14.62
N GLU A 59 -0.43 0.62 -15.69
CA GLU A 59 -1.84 1.00 -15.68
C GLU A 59 -2.52 0.30 -16.87
N GLY A 60 -3.69 -0.27 -16.64
CA GLY A 60 -4.35 -1.04 -17.70
C GLY A 60 -5.45 -1.96 -17.18
N VAL A 61 -5.78 -2.95 -17.99
CA VAL A 61 -6.76 -3.99 -17.66
C VAL A 61 -6.07 -5.34 -17.69
N ILE A 62 -6.11 -6.06 -16.58
CA ILE A 62 -5.70 -7.46 -16.49
C ILE A 62 -6.85 -8.29 -17.06
N PRO A 63 -6.59 -9.15 -18.08
CA PRO A 63 -7.63 -9.93 -18.75
C PRO A 63 -8.43 -10.82 -17.79
N GLU A 64 -9.69 -11.08 -18.14
CA GLU A 64 -10.49 -12.07 -17.40
C GLU A 64 -9.87 -13.46 -17.47
N GLY A 65 -9.93 -14.20 -16.35
CA GLY A 65 -9.31 -15.52 -16.22
C GLY A 65 -7.88 -15.47 -15.67
N GLU A 66 -7.20 -14.33 -15.76
CA GLU A 66 -5.88 -14.13 -15.17
C GLU A 66 -5.97 -13.83 -13.67
N TYR A 67 -4.88 -14.13 -12.94
CA TYR A 67 -4.79 -13.76 -11.53
C TYR A 67 -4.76 -12.23 -11.39
N GLY A 68 -5.71 -11.69 -10.63
CA GLY A 68 -5.89 -10.24 -10.52
C GLY A 68 -6.65 -9.61 -11.69
N ALA A 69 -7.46 -10.36 -12.44
CA ALA A 69 -8.34 -9.82 -13.47
C ALA A 69 -9.11 -8.57 -12.98
N GLY A 70 -9.04 -7.48 -13.75
CA GLY A 70 -9.60 -6.20 -13.35
C GLY A 70 -8.82 -5.00 -13.89
N ARG A 71 -9.37 -3.81 -13.67
CA ARG A 71 -8.72 -2.55 -14.05
C ARG A 71 -7.76 -2.09 -12.95
N VAL A 72 -6.55 -1.72 -13.34
CA VAL A 72 -5.49 -1.24 -12.44
C VAL A 72 -5.11 0.18 -12.84
N LEU A 73 -5.10 1.09 -11.86
CA LEU A 73 -4.72 2.50 -12.00
C LEU A 73 -3.70 2.85 -10.93
N ILE A 74 -2.79 3.78 -11.21
CA ILE A 74 -1.88 4.31 -10.18
C ILE A 74 -2.64 5.39 -9.40
N TRP A 75 -3.02 5.07 -8.17
CA TRP A 75 -3.69 6.00 -7.27
C TRP A 75 -2.73 7.06 -6.71
N ASP A 76 -1.53 6.63 -6.31
CA ASP A 76 -0.44 7.50 -5.90
C ASP A 76 0.91 6.80 -6.10
N LYS A 77 1.96 7.58 -6.19
CA LYS A 77 3.34 7.10 -6.26
C LYS A 77 4.29 8.16 -5.75
N GLY A 78 5.49 7.75 -5.37
CA GLY A 78 6.55 8.66 -4.99
C GLY A 78 7.73 7.93 -4.41
N GLU A 79 8.61 8.70 -3.78
CA GLU A 79 9.71 8.14 -3.01
C GLU A 79 9.22 7.69 -1.63
N PHE A 80 9.93 6.73 -1.05
CA PHE A 80 9.82 6.46 0.38
C PHE A 80 11.19 6.32 1.02
N GLU A 81 11.22 6.52 2.33
CA GLU A 81 12.38 6.19 3.17
C GLU A 81 11.99 5.11 4.16
N LEU A 82 12.82 4.07 4.27
CA LEU A 82 12.72 3.11 5.36
C LEU A 82 13.36 3.71 6.61
N ILE A 83 12.54 4.07 7.60
CA ILE A 83 13.01 4.62 8.88
C ILE A 83 13.58 3.50 9.75
N SER A 84 12.86 2.38 9.85
CA SER A 84 13.32 1.21 10.62
C SER A 84 12.53 -0.05 10.28
N GLY A 85 13.09 -1.20 10.64
CA GLY A 85 12.42 -2.49 10.56
C GLY A 85 12.69 -3.25 9.26
N SER A 86 11.99 -4.36 9.09
CA SER A 86 12.06 -5.21 7.89
C SER A 86 10.79 -6.06 7.76
N VAL A 87 10.56 -6.64 6.57
CA VAL A 87 9.42 -7.53 6.32
C VAL A 87 9.53 -8.79 7.20
N GLU A 88 10.74 -9.34 7.32
CA GLU A 88 11.05 -10.55 8.09
C GLU A 88 10.79 -10.35 9.58
N LYS A 89 11.14 -9.17 10.11
CA LYS A 89 10.88 -8.79 11.51
C LYS A 89 9.41 -8.48 11.78
N GLY A 90 8.55 -8.47 10.75
CA GLY A 90 7.12 -8.22 10.92
C GLY A 90 6.78 -6.76 11.23
N LYS A 91 7.70 -5.81 10.99
CA LYS A 91 7.47 -4.39 11.24
C LYS A 91 8.30 -3.52 10.32
N LEU A 92 7.66 -2.56 9.65
CA LEU A 92 8.31 -1.50 8.88
C LEU A 92 7.78 -0.15 9.36
N GLU A 93 8.67 0.80 9.62
CA GLU A 93 8.32 2.21 9.75
C GLU A 93 8.89 2.96 8.55
N ILE A 94 8.04 3.68 7.83
CA ILE A 94 8.37 4.32 6.56
C ILE A 94 7.90 5.76 6.53
N LEU A 95 8.62 6.61 5.80
CA LEU A 95 8.21 7.95 5.42
C LEU A 95 7.80 7.94 3.94
N LEU A 96 6.54 8.25 3.64
CA LEU A 96 6.06 8.37 2.27
C LEU A 96 6.16 9.82 1.78
N LYS A 97 6.65 9.99 0.55
CA LYS A 97 6.75 11.27 -0.16
C LYS A 97 5.95 11.22 -1.46
N GLY A 98 4.69 10.83 -1.35
CA GLY A 98 3.74 10.80 -2.47
C GLY A 98 3.11 12.15 -2.77
N SER A 99 2.26 12.17 -3.79
CA SER A 99 1.39 13.32 -4.06
C SER A 99 0.22 13.39 -3.05
N LYS A 100 -0.32 12.23 -2.67
CA LYS A 100 -1.47 12.09 -1.78
C LYS A 100 -1.09 11.49 -0.41
N LEU A 101 -0.31 10.41 -0.40
CA LEU A 101 0.21 9.78 0.82
C LEU A 101 1.52 10.44 1.22
N LYS A 102 1.47 11.18 2.32
CA LYS A 102 2.62 11.89 2.88
C LYS A 102 2.80 11.57 4.36
N GLY A 103 4.04 11.67 4.82
CA GLY A 103 4.37 11.49 6.22
C GLY A 103 4.58 10.02 6.62
N ARG A 104 4.62 9.79 7.92
CA ARG A 104 5.03 8.51 8.51
C ARG A 104 3.89 7.51 8.57
N PHE A 105 4.20 6.27 8.21
CA PHE A 105 3.34 5.10 8.32
C PHE A 105 4.09 3.95 8.99
N VAL A 106 3.33 3.02 9.56
CA VAL A 106 3.87 1.75 10.05
C VAL A 106 3.08 0.58 9.46
N LEU A 107 3.79 -0.43 8.99
CA LEU A 107 3.27 -1.76 8.70
C LEU A 107 3.63 -2.68 9.87
N ILE A 108 2.65 -3.36 10.46
CA ILE A 108 2.86 -4.29 11.57
C ILE A 108 2.17 -5.62 11.29
N LYS A 109 2.93 -6.71 11.27
CA LYS A 109 2.41 -8.07 11.10
C LYS A 109 1.60 -8.49 12.33
N LEU A 110 0.42 -9.07 12.11
CA LEU A 110 -0.41 -9.60 13.19
C LEU A 110 0.20 -10.90 13.74
N LYS A 111 0.30 -11.01 15.07
CA LYS A 111 0.79 -12.21 15.73
C LYS A 111 -0.09 -13.41 15.38
N GLY A 112 0.54 -14.54 15.05
CA GLY A 112 -0.16 -15.78 14.68
C GLY A 112 -0.80 -15.76 13.29
N ARG A 113 -0.58 -14.73 12.48
CA ARG A 113 -1.06 -14.66 11.09
C ARG A 113 0.11 -14.43 10.15
N GLU A 114 0.23 -15.29 9.14
CA GLU A 114 1.40 -15.27 8.26
C GLU A 114 1.37 -14.10 7.26
N LYS A 115 0.19 -13.77 6.73
CA LYS A 115 0.03 -12.77 5.67
C LYS A 115 -0.63 -11.48 6.13
N ASP A 116 -1.23 -11.43 7.32
CA ASP A 116 -2.00 -10.26 7.75
C ASP A 116 -1.12 -9.22 8.44
N TRP A 117 -1.17 -7.99 7.93
CA TRP A 117 -0.53 -6.82 8.49
C TRP A 117 -1.55 -5.71 8.76
N LEU A 118 -1.13 -4.72 9.54
CA LEU A 118 -1.83 -3.45 9.69
C LEU A 118 -0.99 -2.34 9.11
N LEU A 119 -1.58 -1.55 8.20
CA LEU A 119 -1.05 -0.27 7.76
C LEU A 119 -1.69 0.85 8.58
N ILE A 120 -0.86 1.62 9.29
CA ILE A 120 -1.32 2.62 10.26
C ILE A 120 -0.56 3.93 10.03
N LYS A 121 -1.29 5.04 9.89
CA LYS A 121 -0.70 6.38 9.84
C LYS A 121 -0.18 6.79 11.22
N LYS A 122 1.01 7.37 11.28
CA LYS A 122 1.55 7.99 12.50
C LYS A 122 1.10 9.45 12.59
N LYS A 123 0.99 9.97 13.81
CA LYS A 123 0.75 11.40 14.03
C LYS A 123 1.95 12.21 13.53
N ASP A 124 1.69 13.12 12.60
CA ASP A 124 2.60 14.14 12.09
C ASP A 124 1.77 15.24 11.42
N GLU A 125 2.41 16.20 10.75
CA GLU A 125 1.75 17.33 10.08
C GLU A 125 0.81 16.95 8.93
N TYR A 126 0.94 15.74 8.36
CA TYR A 126 0.10 15.25 7.25
C TYR A 126 -1.09 14.39 7.75
N ALA A 127 -1.16 14.12 9.05
CA ALA A 127 -2.26 13.36 9.62
C ALA A 127 -3.55 14.19 9.68
N VAL A 128 -4.68 13.57 9.32
CA VAL A 128 -6.00 14.18 9.53
C VAL A 128 -6.56 13.83 10.90
N ASN A 129 -7.56 14.59 11.37
CA ASN A 129 -8.17 14.41 12.69
C ASN A 129 -9.56 13.74 12.67
N THR A 130 -10.11 13.49 11.48
CA THR A 130 -11.40 12.83 11.26
C THR A 130 -11.21 11.48 10.56
N PRO A 131 -12.18 10.56 10.66
CA PRO A 131 -12.17 9.32 9.87
C PRO A 131 -11.91 9.61 8.40
N TYR A 132 -11.03 8.83 7.78
CA TYR A 132 -10.59 9.03 6.41
C TYR A 132 -11.09 7.90 5.51
N THR A 133 -11.69 8.26 4.40
CA THR A 133 -12.08 7.31 3.36
C THR A 133 -11.31 7.66 2.11
N ILE A 134 -10.56 6.69 1.58
CA ILE A 134 -9.91 6.84 0.28
C ILE A 134 -10.97 6.93 -0.81
N GLU A 135 -10.83 7.90 -1.71
CA GLU A 135 -11.70 8.04 -2.88
C GLU A 135 -11.06 7.37 -4.09
N PRO A 136 -11.76 6.46 -4.79
CA PRO A 136 -11.24 5.87 -6.01
C PRO A 136 -11.18 6.93 -7.13
N ILE A 137 -10.25 6.75 -8.06
CA ILE A 137 -10.09 7.56 -9.27
C ILE A 137 -11.32 7.41 -10.16
N ILE A 138 -11.81 6.17 -10.30
CA ILE A 138 -13.01 5.87 -11.09
C ILE A 138 -14.14 5.40 -10.19
N LYS A 139 -15.34 5.91 -10.47
CA LYS A 139 -16.58 5.57 -9.75
C LYS A 139 -17.37 4.52 -10.51
#